data_AF-A0A963PA39-F1
#
_entry.id   AF-A0A963PA39-F1
#
_cell.length_a   1.000
_cell.length_b   1.000
_cell.length_c   1.000
_cell.angle_alpha   90.00
_cell.angle_beta   90.00
_cell.angle_gamma   90.00
#
_symmetry.space_group_name_H-M   'P 1'
#
loop_
_entity.id
_entity.type
_entity.pdbx_description
1 polymer ?
#
loop_
_entity_poly.entity_id
_entity_poly.type
_entity_poly.pdbx_seq_one_letter_code
_entity_poly.pdbx_strand_id
1 'polypeptide(L)'
;MLRIVSERARRRYSQRHVDARVAQVDAIRLRCADTLESAREAAHAALDGARDHLWLPPELLARVGAVHRANVDLAQALHDDLQRLARDFGALPVDTQAQGPVPEPVAWEA
;
A
#
# COMPACT_ATOMS: atom_id res chain seq x y z
N MET A 1 -7.60 -17.69 -24.67
CA MET A 1 -7.31 -16.89 -25.89
C MET A 1 -6.17 -15.93 -25.57
N LEU A 2 -4.94 -16.24 -25.98
CA LEU A 2 -3.76 -15.41 -25.70
C LEU A 2 -3.69 -14.25 -26.71
N ARG A 3 -3.88 -13.00 -26.26
CA ARG A 3 -3.70 -11.82 -27.11
C ARG A 3 -2.21 -11.48 -27.15
N ILE A 4 -1.51 -11.96 -28.18
CA ILE A 4 -0.13 -11.56 -28.45
C ILE A 4 -0.16 -10.12 -28.97
N VAL A 5 0.03 -9.15 -28.08
CA VAL A 5 0.20 -7.74 -28.44
C VAL A 5 1.68 -7.53 -28.76
N SER A 6 1.98 -7.10 -29.98
CA SER A 6 3.36 -6.75 -30.35
C SER A 6 3.89 -5.65 -29.44
N GLU A 7 5.19 -5.65 -29.12
CA GLU A 7 5.76 -4.61 -28.23
C GLU A 7 5.53 -3.19 -28.78
N ARG A 8 5.47 -3.06 -30.12
CA ARG A 8 5.12 -1.81 -30.81
C ARG A 8 3.69 -1.32 -30.56
N ALA A 9 2.77 -2.22 -30.20
CA ALA A 9 1.38 -1.88 -29.91
C ALA A 9 1.13 -1.58 -28.41
N ARG A 10 2.16 -1.67 -27.56
CA ARG A 10 2.03 -1.24 -26.16
C ARG A 10 1.88 0.28 -26.11
N ARG A 11 0.96 0.75 -25.27
CA ARG A 11 0.83 2.17 -24.96
C ARG A 11 2.13 2.65 -24.32
N ARG A 12 2.69 3.75 -24.82
CA ARG A 12 3.86 4.41 -24.26
C ARG A 12 3.41 5.68 -23.54
N TYR A 13 4.02 5.96 -22.40
CA TYR A 13 3.71 7.12 -21.57
C TYR A 13 4.85 8.13 -21.61
N SER A 14 4.60 9.41 -21.35
CA SER A 14 5.70 10.35 -21.13
C SER A 14 6.36 10.09 -19.77
N GLN A 15 7.66 10.39 -19.65
CA GLN A 15 8.39 10.22 -18.37
C GLN A 15 7.68 10.98 -17.24
N ARG A 16 7.29 12.23 -17.52
CA ARG A 16 6.57 13.09 -16.58
C ARG A 16 5.25 12.50 -16.09
N HIS A 17 4.56 11.72 -16.91
CA HIS A 17 3.33 11.03 -16.52
C HIS A 17 3.62 9.88 -15.54
N VAL A 18 4.64 9.09 -15.82
CA VAL A 18 5.08 7.99 -14.95
C VAL A 18 5.53 8.54 -13.60
N ASP A 19 6.40 9.54 -13.60
CA ASP A 19 6.91 10.16 -12.37
C ASP A 19 5.78 10.70 -11.48
N ALA A 20 4.77 11.32 -12.09
CA ALA A 20 3.62 11.86 -11.36
C ALA A 20 2.77 10.75 -10.71
N ARG A 21 2.58 9.61 -11.38
CA ARG A 21 1.85 8.47 -10.79
C ARG A 21 2.67 7.76 -9.71
N VAL A 22 3.97 7.59 -9.92
CA VAL A 22 4.88 7.05 -8.88
C VAL A 22 4.82 7.94 -7.63
N ALA A 23 4.97 9.26 -7.78
CA ALA A 23 4.90 10.19 -6.66
C ALA A 23 3.57 10.15 -5.91
N GLN A 24 2.46 9.97 -6.62
CA GLN A 24 1.14 9.82 -5.99
C GLN A 24 1.02 8.52 -5.20
N VAL A 25 1.48 7.39 -5.75
CA VAL A 25 1.47 6.12 -5.04
C VAL A 25 2.39 6.17 -3.82
N ASP A 26 3.56 6.78 -3.94
CA ASP A 26 4.48 6.96 -2.81
C ASP A 26 3.90 7.81 -1.69
N ALA A 27 3.14 8.87 -2.01
CA ALA A 27 2.44 9.66 -1.00
C ALA A 27 1.38 8.83 -0.24
N ILE A 28 0.66 7.94 -0.91
CA ILE A 28 -0.30 7.02 -0.27
C ILE A 28 0.46 5.98 0.56
N ARG A 29 1.57 5.44 0.03
CA ARG A 29 2.41 4.44 0.69
C ARG A 29 2.98 4.98 2.00
N LEU A 30 3.39 6.25 2.04
CA LEU A 30 3.87 6.89 3.26
C LEU A 30 2.77 6.94 4.33
N ARG A 31 1.56 7.39 3.97
CA ARG A 31 0.40 7.36 4.89
C ARG A 31 0.07 5.95 5.36
N CYS A 32 0.18 4.96 4.47
CA CYS A 32 -0.05 3.56 4.82
C CYS A 32 1.03 3.03 5.77
N ALA A 33 2.28 3.48 5.64
CA ALA A 33 3.35 3.15 6.58
C ALA A 33 3.05 3.70 7.99
N ASP A 34 2.58 4.96 8.09
CA ASP A 34 2.18 5.55 9.37
C ASP A 34 1.01 4.78 10.02
N THR A 35 0.02 4.34 9.22
CA THR A 35 -1.09 3.49 9.67
C THR A 35 -0.60 2.11 10.12
N LEU A 36 0.36 1.51 9.41
CA LEU A 36 0.94 0.22 9.79
C LEU A 36 1.68 0.31 11.12
N GLU A 37 2.49 1.36 11.33
CA GLU A 37 3.16 1.57 12.62
C GLU A 37 2.14 1.80 13.73
N SER A 38 1.11 2.62 13.50
CA SER A 38 0.02 2.83 14.46
C SER A 38 -0.71 1.52 14.82
N ALA A 39 -0.93 0.64 13.84
CA ALA A 39 -1.54 -0.66 14.07
C ALA A 39 -0.63 -1.59 14.90
N ARG A 40 0.68 -1.56 14.67
CA ARG A 40 1.68 -2.31 15.45
C ARG A 40 1.75 -1.80 16.89
N GLU A 41 1.76 -0.50 17.09
CA GLU A 41 1.74 0.12 18.42
C GLU A 41 0.47 -0.24 19.19
N ALA A 42 -0.70 -0.12 18.54
CA ALA A 42 -1.98 -0.51 19.13
C ALA A 42 -2.03 -2.00 19.49
N ALA A 43 -1.47 -2.87 18.63
CA ALA A 43 -1.38 -4.30 18.89
C ALA A 43 -0.53 -4.62 20.14
N HIS A 44 0.64 -3.97 20.27
CA HIS A 44 1.50 -4.12 21.44
C HIS A 44 0.79 -3.64 22.70
N ALA A 45 0.27 -2.41 22.70
CA ALA A 45 -0.40 -1.83 23.87
C ALA A 45 -1.60 -2.68 24.32
N ALA A 46 -2.42 -3.18 23.39
CA ALA A 46 -3.57 -4.01 23.72
C ALA A 46 -3.17 -5.38 24.29
N LEU A 47 -2.14 -6.02 23.73
CA LEU A 47 -1.68 -7.32 24.20
C LEU A 47 -0.99 -7.24 25.55
N ASP A 48 -0.20 -6.20 25.80
CA ASP A 48 0.48 -6.00 27.07
C ASP A 48 -0.55 -5.67 28.17
N GLY A 49 -1.48 -4.74 27.91
CA GLY A 49 -2.57 -4.46 28.84
C GLY A 49 -3.44 -5.68 29.14
N ALA A 50 -3.73 -6.51 28.12
CA ALA A 50 -4.53 -7.73 28.33
C ALA A 50 -3.80 -8.81 29.15
N ARG A 51 -2.46 -8.91 29.02
CA ARG A 51 -1.63 -9.86 29.80
C ARG A 51 -1.52 -9.45 31.27
N ASP A 52 -1.54 -8.16 31.56
CA ASP A 52 -1.50 -7.63 32.93
C ASP A 52 -2.79 -7.94 33.72
N HIS A 53 -3.85 -8.39 33.05
CA HIS A 53 -5.12 -8.77 33.65
C HIS A 53 -5.22 -10.28 33.90
N LEU A 54 -4.78 -10.73 35.08
CA LEU A 54 -4.83 -12.14 35.50
C LEU A 54 -6.24 -12.77 35.55
N TRP A 55 -7.29 -11.94 35.56
CA TRP A 55 -8.68 -12.37 35.55
C TRP A 55 -9.24 -12.61 34.14
N LEU A 56 -8.49 -12.25 33.09
CA LEU A 56 -8.96 -12.34 31.72
C LEU A 56 -8.95 -13.81 31.23
N PRO A 57 -10.08 -14.35 30.76
CA PRO A 57 -10.12 -15.68 30.18
C PRO A 57 -9.10 -15.81 29.02
N PRO A 58 -8.34 -16.92 28.94
CA PRO A 58 -7.35 -17.13 27.88
C PRO A 58 -7.93 -17.00 26.46
N GLU A 59 -9.19 -17.40 26.27
CA GLU A 59 -9.89 -17.31 24.97
C GLU A 59 -10.12 -15.84 24.57
N LEU A 60 -10.38 -14.96 25.53
CA LEU A 60 -10.52 -13.53 25.26
C LEU A 60 -9.17 -12.90 24.92
N LEU A 61 -8.10 -13.26 25.64
CA LEU A 61 -6.74 -12.82 25.32
C LEU A 61 -6.33 -13.25 23.90
N ALA A 62 -6.64 -14.49 23.53
CA ALA A 62 -6.39 -15.01 22.18
C ALA A 62 -7.18 -14.24 21.11
N ARG A 63 -8.45 -13.91 21.38
CA ARG A 63 -9.28 -13.12 20.46
C ARG A 63 -8.77 -11.70 20.28
N VAL A 64 -8.35 -11.04 21.36
CA VAL A 64 -7.71 -9.70 21.29
C VAL A 64 -6.47 -9.79 20.40
N GLY A 65 -5.59 -10.75 20.65
CA GLY A 65 -4.40 -10.95 19.84
C GLY A 65 -4.69 -11.24 18.36
N ALA A 66 -5.73 -12.02 18.07
CA ALA A 66 -6.13 -12.33 16.70
C ALA A 66 -6.60 -11.09 15.92
N VAL A 67 -7.44 -10.25 16.53
CA VAL A 67 -7.95 -9.02 15.88
C VAL A 67 -6.81 -8.05 15.58
N HIS A 68 -5.93 -7.80 16.55
CA HIS A 68 -4.81 -6.89 16.34
C HIS A 68 -3.81 -7.41 15.31
N ARG A 69 -3.54 -8.72 15.30
CA ARG A 69 -2.70 -9.35 14.26
C ARG A 69 -3.31 -9.18 12.87
N ALA A 70 -4.61 -9.46 12.72
CA ALA A 70 -5.29 -9.31 11.44
C ALA A 70 -5.24 -7.87 10.91
N ASN A 71 -5.35 -6.88 11.79
CA ASN A 71 -5.24 -5.47 11.40
C ASN A 71 -3.83 -5.11 10.93
N VAL A 72 -2.79 -5.59 11.62
CA VAL A 72 -1.39 -5.40 11.21
C VAL A 72 -1.11 -6.10 9.88
N ASP A 73 -1.57 -7.33 9.71
CA ASP A 73 -1.38 -8.11 8.48
C ASP A 73 -2.05 -7.42 7.28
N LEU A 74 -3.26 -6.87 7.47
CA LEU A 74 -3.96 -6.10 6.44
C LEU A 74 -3.21 -4.82 6.08
N ALA A 75 -2.76 -4.04 7.06
CA ALA A 75 -2.00 -2.82 6.81
C ALA A 75 -0.66 -3.11 6.11
N GLN A 76 0.01 -4.22 6.48
CA GLN A 76 1.23 -4.67 5.83
C GLN A 76 0.99 -5.06 4.37
N ALA A 77 -0.06 -5.85 4.10
CA ALA A 77 -0.41 -6.27 2.74
C ALA A 77 -0.69 -5.06 1.84
N LEU A 78 -1.44 -4.07 2.34
CA LEU A 78 -1.70 -2.83 1.62
C LEU A 78 -0.41 -2.04 1.35
N HIS A 79 0.50 -1.96 2.32
CA HIS A 79 1.79 -1.30 2.14
C HIS A 79 2.62 -1.98 1.04
N ASP A 80 2.68 -3.31 1.06
CA ASP A 80 3.43 -4.11 0.09
C ASP A 80 2.86 -3.98 -1.32
N ASP A 81 1.53 -3.95 -1.44
CA ASP A 81 0.83 -3.75 -2.71
C ASP A 81 1.09 -2.34 -3.28
N LEU A 82 1.13 -1.31 -2.44
CA LEU A 82 1.49 0.05 -2.86
C LEU A 82 2.96 0.13 -3.32
N GLN A 83 3.88 -0.55 -2.64
CA GLN A 83 5.27 -0.64 -3.06
C GLN A 83 5.42 -1.39 -4.40
N ARG A 84 4.64 -2.46 -4.61
CA ARG A 84 4.59 -3.17 -5.90
C ARG A 84 4.03 -2.25 -6.99
N LEU A 85 2.94 -1.56 -6.72
CA LEU A 85 2.30 -0.65 -7.67
C LEU A 85 3.22 0.50 -8.09
N ALA A 86 3.97 1.10 -7.15
CA ALA A 86 4.95 2.15 -7.47
C ALA A 86 6.05 1.63 -8.42
N ARG A 87 6.57 0.43 -8.16
CA ARG A 87 7.55 -0.22 -9.06
C ARG A 87 6.95 -0.53 -10.44
N ASP A 88 5.73 -1.03 -10.48
CA ASP A 88 5.05 -1.39 -11.74
C ASP A 88 4.78 -0.15 -12.59
N PHE A 89 4.42 1.00 -11.99
CA PHE A 89 4.36 2.27 -12.70
C PHE A 89 5.74 2.68 -13.25
N GLY A 90 6.80 2.60 -12.44
CA GLY A 90 8.16 2.92 -12.86
C GLY A 90 8.69 2.03 -13.99
N ALA A 91 8.14 0.82 -14.16
CA ALA A 91 8.50 -0.11 -15.22
C ALA A 91 7.72 0.07 -16.53
N LEU A 92 6.77 1.00 -16.59
CA LEU A 92 5.96 1.22 -17.80
C LEU A 92 6.82 1.72 -18.98
N PRO A 93 6.52 1.30 -20.23
CA PRO A 93 7.23 1.78 -21.40
C PRO A 93 7.09 3.31 -21.56
N VAL A 94 8.22 4.00 -21.59
CA VAL A 94 8.27 5.46 -21.76
C VAL A 94 8.59 5.84 -23.21
N ASP A 95 7.91 6.86 -23.71
CA ASP A 95 8.33 7.63 -24.88
C ASP A 95 9.00 8.93 -24.41
N THR A 96 10.31 9.02 -24.58
CA THR A 96 11.12 10.17 -24.15
C THR A 96 10.85 11.44 -24.97
N GLN A 97 10.26 11.31 -26.15
CA GLN A 97 9.91 12.43 -27.03
C GLN A 97 8.48 12.93 -26.77
N ALA A 98 7.66 12.16 -26.04
CA ALA A 98 6.29 12.54 -25.72
C ALA A 98 6.26 13.71 -24.73
N GLN A 99 5.82 14.87 -25.21
CA GLN A 99 5.53 16.04 -24.40
C GLN A 99 4.04 16.03 -24.06
N GLY A 100 3.70 15.89 -22.79
CA GLY A 100 2.32 15.89 -22.31
C GLY A 100 2.21 16.55 -20.94
N PRO A 101 1.03 17.06 -20.57
CA PRO A 101 0.80 17.66 -19.27
C PRO A 101 0.97 16.63 -18.15
N VAL A 102 1.32 17.11 -16.95
CA VAL A 102 1.31 16.28 -15.73
C VAL A 102 -0.13 15.83 -15.48
N PRO A 103 -0.37 14.53 -15.23
CA PRO A 103 -1.70 14.11 -14.82
C PRO A 103 -2.04 14.74 -13.46
N GLU A 104 -3.27 15.25 -13.34
CA GLU A 104 -3.75 15.74 -12.05
C GLU A 104 -3.73 14.62 -10.99
N PRO A 105 -3.40 14.95 -9.72
CA PRO A 105 -3.55 14.04 -8.61
C PRO A 105 -4.97 13.49 -8.52
N VAL A 106 -5.08 12.17 -8.36
CA VAL A 106 -6.36 11.56 -7.98
C VAL A 106 -6.61 11.91 -6.51
N ALA A 107 -7.73 12.58 -6.22
CA ALA A 107 -8.17 12.80 -4.87
C ALA A 107 -8.66 11.47 -4.28
N TRP A 108 -8.24 11.18 -3.04
CA TRP A 108 -8.71 10.03 -2.28
C TRP A 108 -9.49 10.59 -1.11
N GLU A 109 -10.81 10.43 -1.14
CA GLU A 109 -11.67 10.70 0.00
C GLU A 109 -11.55 9.51 0.98
N ALA A 110 -11.48 9.83 2.27
CA ALA A 110 -11.37 8.85 3.35
C ALA A 110 -12.73 8.32 3.78
#